data_AF-A0A2V8QMZ6-F1
#
_entry.id   AF-A0A2V8QMZ6-F1
#
_cell.length_a   1.000
_cell.length_b   1.000
_cell.length_c   1.000
_cell.angle_alpha   90.00
_cell.angle_beta   90.00
_cell.angle_gamma   90.00
#
_symmetry.space_group_name_H-M   'P 1'
#
loop_
_entity.id
_entity.type
_entity.pdbx_description
1 polymer ?
#
loop_
_entity_poly.entity_id
_entity_poly.type
_entity_poly.pdbx_seq_one_letter_code
_entity_poly.pdbx_strand_id
1 'polypeptide(L)'
;MGRHIAGQLVRSGTSPAPNYEEACAAESRADFSHKLSICLKELRESRCWIRLIIKTEMLPEHRMGELLDECNQLCNIIGQSIVTTKQNKKRAAAAATSAGSL
;
A
#
# COMPACT_ATOMS: atom_id res chain seq x y z
N MET A 1 -7.00 -20.75 16.15
CA MET A 1 -6.32 -19.46 15.94
C MET A 1 -5.47 -19.45 14.67
N GLY A 2 -4.49 -20.36 14.49
CA GLY A 2 -3.57 -20.32 13.34
C GLY A 2 -4.21 -20.37 11.94
N ARG A 3 -5.21 -21.22 11.72
CA ARG A 3 -5.95 -21.27 10.44
C ARG A 3 -6.63 -19.95 10.07
N HIS A 4 -7.13 -19.23 11.07
CA HIS A 4 -7.77 -17.93 10.86
C HIS A 4 -6.73 -16.89 10.42
N ILE A 5 -5.62 -16.78 11.14
CA ILE A 5 -4.51 -15.86 10.81
C ILE A 5 -3.96 -16.16 9.42
N ALA A 6 -3.72 -17.44 9.09
CA ALA A 6 -3.24 -17.84 7.77
C ALA A 6 -4.22 -17.42 6.66
N GLY A 7 -5.53 -17.64 6.85
CA GLY A 7 -6.54 -17.21 5.89
C GLY A 7 -6.59 -15.69 5.71
N GLN A 8 -6.44 -14.92 6.78
CA GLN A 8 -6.41 -13.46 6.72
C GLN A 8 -5.13 -12.94 6.03
N LEU A 9 -3.98 -13.56 6.31
CA LEU A 9 -2.70 -13.21 5.68
C LEU A 9 -2.70 -13.54 4.18
N VAL A 10 -3.24 -14.70 3.78
CA VAL A 10 -3.35 -15.06 2.35
C VAL A 10 -4.24 -14.07 1.60
N ARG A 11 -5.37 -13.67 2.18
CA ARG A 11 -6.27 -12.69 1.56
C ARG A 11 -5.62 -11.32 1.43
N SER A 12 -5.13 -10.77 2.55
CA SER A 12 -4.53 -9.43 2.57
C SER A 12 -3.19 -9.36 1.85
N GLY A 13 -2.43 -10.46 1.79
CA GLY A 13 -1.11 -10.51 1.15
C GLY A 13 -1.16 -10.70 -0.37
N THR A 14 -2.24 -11.28 -0.89
CA THR A 14 -2.41 -11.47 -2.35
C THR A 14 -3.24 -10.36 -3.01
N SER A 15 -4.09 -9.65 -2.24
CA SER A 15 -4.89 -8.52 -2.74
C SER A 15 -4.12 -7.27 -3.17
N PRO A 16 -2.89 -6.93 -2.70
CA PRO A 16 -2.19 -5.73 -3.13
C PRO A 16 -1.82 -5.73 -4.62
N ALA A 17 -1.48 -6.90 -5.18
CA ALA A 17 -1.08 -7.05 -6.57
C ALA A 17 -2.19 -6.65 -7.57
N PRO A 18 -3.42 -7.22 -7.53
CA PRO A 18 -4.50 -6.79 -8.42
C PRO A 18 -4.92 -5.32 -8.19
N ASN A 19 -4.91 -4.83 -6.94
CA ASN A 19 -5.17 -3.41 -6.66
C ASN A 19 -4.12 -2.48 -7.29
N TYR A 20 -2.86 -2.91 -7.36
CA TYR A 20 -1.80 -2.17 -8.02
C TYR A 20 -1.97 -2.16 -9.54
N GLU A 21 -2.35 -3.30 -10.15
CA GLU A 21 -2.69 -3.37 -11.58
C GLU A 21 -3.87 -2.46 -11.93
N GLU A 22 -4.93 -2.45 -11.13
CA GLU A 22 -6.06 -1.53 -11.31
C GLU A 22 -5.63 -0.06 -11.20
N ALA A 23 -4.68 0.25 -10.30
CA ALA A 23 -4.11 1.58 -10.19
C ALA A 23 -3.34 1.94 -11.46
N CYS A 24 -2.53 1.03 -12.02
CA CYS A 24 -1.81 1.27 -13.27
C CYS A 24 -2.75 1.56 -14.46
N ALA A 25 -3.96 1.02 -14.45
CA ALA A 25 -5.01 1.29 -15.43
C ALA A 25 -5.94 2.47 -15.05
N ALA A 26 -5.58 3.32 -14.09
CA ALA A 26 -6.45 4.39 -13.61
C ALA A 26 -6.74 5.48 -14.66
N GLU A 27 -7.98 5.96 -14.70
CA GLU A 27 -8.45 6.97 -15.66
C GLU A 27 -8.05 8.41 -15.27
N SER A 28 -7.59 8.61 -14.03
CA SER A 28 -7.14 9.91 -13.55
C SER A 28 -6.12 9.79 -12.43
N ARG A 29 -5.39 10.88 -12.14
CA ARG A 29 -4.49 10.95 -10.98
C ARG A 29 -5.21 10.77 -9.65
N ALA A 30 -6.48 11.17 -9.56
CA ALA A 30 -7.28 10.99 -8.36
C ALA A 30 -7.61 9.51 -8.17
N ASP A 31 -8.08 8.85 -9.22
CA ASP A 31 -8.37 7.41 -9.27
C ASP A 31 -7.10 6.58 -8.97
N PHE A 32 -5.97 6.91 -9.61
CA PHE A 32 -4.66 6.31 -9.33
C PHE A 32 -4.32 6.34 -7.83
N SER A 33 -4.42 7.53 -7.22
CA SER A 33 -4.12 7.69 -5.79
C SER A 33 -5.10 6.97 -4.88
N HIS A 34 -6.36 6.83 -5.30
CA HIS A 34 -7.39 6.11 -4.57
C HIS A 34 -7.11 4.60 -4.58
N LYS A 35 -6.88 4.01 -5.75
CA LYS A 35 -6.56 2.58 -5.90
C LYS A 35 -5.24 2.20 -5.22
N LEU A 36 -4.20 3.04 -5.32
CA LEU A 36 -2.98 2.84 -4.52
C LEU A 36 -3.25 2.91 -3.01
N SER A 37 -4.21 3.71 -2.55
CA SER A 37 -4.58 3.75 -1.13
C SER A 37 -5.25 2.44 -0.68
N ILE A 38 -6.00 1.76 -1.55
CA ILE A 38 -6.54 0.43 -1.30
C ILE A 38 -5.39 -0.59 -1.21
N CYS A 39 -4.49 -0.60 -2.19
CA CYS A 39 -3.27 -1.44 -2.16
C CYS A 39 -2.49 -1.26 -0.84
N LEU A 40 -2.26 -0.02 -0.40
CA LEU A 40 -1.58 0.28 0.86
C LEU A 40 -2.35 -0.21 2.10
N LYS A 41 -3.68 -0.16 2.08
CA LYS A 41 -4.52 -0.66 3.18
C LYS A 41 -4.34 -2.17 3.34
N GLU A 42 -4.36 -2.91 2.23
CA GLU A 42 -4.17 -4.36 2.21
C GLU A 42 -2.75 -4.75 2.70
N LEU A 43 -1.70 -4.07 2.22
CA LEU A 43 -0.33 -4.28 2.71
C LEU A 43 -0.20 -4.03 4.22
N ARG A 44 -0.86 -2.99 4.75
CA ARG A 44 -0.86 -2.70 6.19
C ARG A 44 -1.58 -3.78 7.00
N GLU A 45 -2.61 -4.41 6.42
CA GLU A 45 -3.29 -5.54 7.01
C GLU A 45 -2.38 -6.78 7.03
N SER A 46 -1.69 -7.10 5.92
CA SER A 46 -0.67 -8.16 5.90
C SER A 46 0.40 -7.95 6.97
N ARG A 47 0.91 -6.71 7.08
CA ARG A 47 1.88 -6.33 8.11
C ARG A 47 1.33 -6.54 9.53
N CYS A 48 0.05 -6.31 9.75
CA CYS A 48 -0.58 -6.57 11.05
C CYS A 48 -0.52 -8.06 11.39
N TRP A 49 -0.90 -8.92 10.44
CA TRP A 49 -0.89 -10.37 10.63
C TRP A 49 0.52 -10.94 10.79
N ILE A 50 1.50 -10.45 10.02
CA ILE A 50 2.92 -10.83 10.18
C ILE A 50 3.42 -10.48 11.59
N ARG A 51 3.15 -9.25 12.06
CA ARG A 51 3.53 -8.84 13.43
C ARG A 51 2.82 -9.65 14.50
N LEU A 52 1.57 -10.03 14.27
CA LEU A 52 0.84 -10.89 15.21
C LEU A 52 1.52 -12.25 15.32
N ILE A 53 1.85 -12.89 14.19
CA ILE A 53 2.55 -14.18 14.16
C ILE A 53 3.85 -14.14 14.97
N ILE A 54 4.66 -13.08 14.80
CA ILE A 54 5.90 -12.87 15.55
C ILE A 54 5.61 -12.71 17.04
N LYS A 55 4.70 -11.79 17.40
CA LYS A 55 4.39 -11.47 18.80
C LYS A 55 3.80 -12.62 19.59
N THR A 56 3.10 -13.54 18.91
CA THR A 56 2.53 -14.74 19.53
C THR A 56 3.43 -15.96 19.39
N GLU A 57 4.66 -15.78 18.89
CA GLU A 57 5.68 -16.83 18.72
C GLU A 57 5.16 -18.05 17.92
N MET A 58 4.24 -17.80 16.99
CA MET A 58 3.61 -18.87 16.19
C MET A 58 4.55 -19.45 15.14
N LEU A 59 5.53 -18.65 14.69
CA LEU A 59 6.62 -19.05 13.82
C LEU A 59 7.90 -18.38 14.31
N PRO A 60 9.08 -18.99 14.06
CA PRO A 60 10.36 -18.38 14.40
C PRO A 60 10.52 -17.01 13.75
N GLU A 61 11.02 -16.03 14.50
CA GLU A 61 11.18 -14.65 14.03
C GLU A 61 12.01 -14.56 12.74
N HIS A 62 13.08 -15.36 12.60
CA HIS A 62 13.91 -15.37 11.39
C HIS A 62 13.12 -15.72 10.11
N ARG A 63 12.00 -16.45 10.21
CA ARG A 63 11.14 -16.76 9.05
C ARG A 63 10.18 -15.64 8.70
N MET A 64 9.88 -14.76 9.66
CA MET A 64 8.91 -13.67 9.50
C MET A 64 9.58 -12.30 9.38
N GLY A 65 10.82 -12.15 9.81
CA GLY A 65 11.57 -10.90 9.80
C GLY A 65 11.79 -10.36 8.39
N GLU A 66 12.24 -11.22 7.47
CA GLU A 66 12.42 -10.85 6.06
C GLU A 66 11.09 -10.45 5.41
N LEU A 67 10.02 -11.22 5.64
CA LEU A 67 8.68 -10.89 5.14
C LEU A 67 8.13 -9.59 5.72
N LEU A 68 8.40 -9.32 6.99
CA LEU A 68 8.01 -8.07 7.64
C LEU A 68 8.75 -6.88 7.02
N ASP A 69 10.04 -7.03 6.76
CA ASP A 69 10.85 -6.00 6.12
C ASP A 69 10.38 -5.73 4.69
N GLU A 70 10.19 -6.76 3.87
CA GLU A 70 9.64 -6.63 2.52
C GLU A 70 8.28 -5.92 2.54
N CYS A 71 7.37 -6.33 3.43
CA CYS A 71 6.07 -5.68 3.58
C CYS A 71 6.19 -4.19 3.97
N ASN A 72 7.18 -3.82 4.78
CA ASN A 72 7.47 -2.43 5.11
C ASN A 72 8.00 -1.65 3.90
N GLN A 73 8.92 -2.23 3.13
CA GLN A 73 9.45 -1.63 1.91
C GLN A 73 8.31 -1.37 0.90
N LEU A 74 7.42 -2.34 0.68
CA LEU A 74 6.23 -2.19 -0.16
C LEU A 74 5.30 -1.08 0.36
N CYS A 75 5.03 -1.04 1.67
CA CYS A 75 4.23 0.04 2.28
C CYS A 75 4.86 1.42 2.02
N ASN A 76 6.19 1.54 2.11
CA ASN A 76 6.91 2.79 1.90
C ASN A 76 6.86 3.22 0.44
N ILE A 77 7.08 2.29 -0.50
CA ILE A 77 7.02 2.55 -1.94
C ILE A 77 5.62 3.04 -2.33
N ILE A 78 4.58 2.27 -1.97
CA ILE A 78 3.19 2.65 -2.32
C ILE A 78 2.78 3.95 -1.62
N GLY A 79 3.14 4.12 -0.35
CA GLY A 79 2.90 5.36 0.40
C GLY A 79 3.53 6.58 -0.27
N GLN A 80 4.80 6.47 -0.69
CA GLN A 80 5.51 7.55 -1.37
C GLN A 80 4.91 7.87 -2.74
N SER A 81 4.46 6.86 -3.49
CA SER A 81 3.75 7.05 -4.76
C SER A 81 2.45 7.85 -4.61
N ILE A 82 1.69 7.60 -3.53
CA ILE A 82 0.47 8.37 -3.20
C ILE A 82 0.83 9.83 -2.87
N VAL A 83 1.83 10.05 -2.02
CA VAL A 83 2.27 11.40 -1.64
C VAL A 83 2.71 12.20 -2.88
N THR A 84 3.55 11.59 -3.71
CA THR A 84 4.08 12.19 -4.94
C THR A 84 2.95 12.57 -5.91
N THR A 85 1.97 11.67 -6.10
CA THR A 85 0.80 11.93 -6.95
C THR A 85 0.00 13.13 -6.47
N LYS A 86 -0.28 13.21 -5.16
CA LYS A 86 -1.03 14.31 -4.55
C LYS A 86 -0.29 15.65 -4.66
N GLN A 87 1.03 15.64 -4.45
CA GLN A 87 1.87 16.84 -4.60
C GLN A 87 1.88 17.34 -6.04
N ASN A 88 2.03 16.44 -7.02
CA ASN A 88 2.01 16.82 -8.43
C ASN A 88 0.66 17.40 -8.87
N LYS A 89 -0.47 16.88 -8.35
CA LYS A 89 -1.80 17.46 -8.59
C LYS A 89 -1.90 18.90 -8.06
N LYS A 90 -1.39 19.16 -6.85
CA LYS A 90 -1.35 20.51 -6.26
C LYS A 90 -0.49 21.47 -7.08
N ARG A 91 0.70 21.03 -7.51
CA ARG A 91 1.61 21.84 -8.35
C ARG A 91 0.98 22.20 -9.70
N ALA A 92 0.33 21.23 -10.36
CA ALA A 92 -0.37 21.48 -11.61
C ALA A 92 -1.52 22.49 -11.46
N ALA A 93 -2.30 22.39 -10.37
CA ALA A 93 -3.37 23.35 -10.08
C ALA A 93 -2.84 24.77 -9.85
N ALA A 94 -1.76 24.91 -9.06
CA ALA A 94 -1.14 26.21 -8.80
C ALA A 94 -0.61 26.88 -10.09
N ALA A 95 0.03 26.10 -10.97
CA ALA A 95 0.53 26.60 -12.25
C ALA A 95 -0.59 27.09 -13.18
N ALA A 96 -1.74 26.38 -13.21
CA ALA A 96 -2.90 26.79 -14.00
C ALA A 96 -3.52 28.11 -13.49
N THR A 97 -3.57 28.32 -12.17
CA THR A 97 -4.07 29.59 -11.59
C THR A 97 -3.15 30.77 -11.94
N SER A 98 -1.83 30.58 -11.94
CA SER A 98 -0.89 31.64 -12.33
C SER A 98 -0.91 31.98 -13.82
N ALA A 99 -1.33 31.07 -14.70
CA ALA A 99 -1.37 31.28 -16.15
C ALA A 99 -2.65 32.00 -16.63
N GLY A 100 -3.76 31.92 -15.89
CA GLY A 100 -5.04 32.55 -16.24
C GLY A 100 -5.22 33.99 -15.72
N SER A 101 -4.19 34.59 -15.13
CA SER A 101 -4.21 35.96 -14.60
C SER A 101 -3.50 36.98 -15.51
N LEU A 102 -3.27 36.64 -16.78
CA LEU A 102 -2.79 37.50 -17.86
C LEU A 102 -3.84 37.54 -18.98
#